data_AF-A0A4U1YNR7-F1
#
_entry.id   AF-A0A4U1YNR7-F1
#
_cell.length_a   1.000
_cell.length_b   1.000
_cell.length_c   1.000
_cell.angle_alpha   90.00
_cell.angle_beta   90.00
_cell.angle_gamma   90.00
#
_symmetry.space_group_name_H-M   'P 1'
#
loop_
_entity.id
_entity.type
_entity.pdbx_description
1 polymer ?
#
loop_
_entity_poly.entity_id
_entity_poly.type
_entity_poly.pdbx_seq_one_letter_code
_entity_poly.pdbx_strand_id
1 'polypeptide(L)' 'MKQVVDGNGSVIGSFDGEFVLNGSGSPIYRIDINEVYSTDIPCKFLGELEGNSAIGLSGQILFTIAS' A
#
# COMPACT_ATOMS: atom_id res chain seq x y z
N MET A 1 -11.84 6.62 -4.21
CA MET A 1 -10.94 5.47 -4.01
C MET A 1 -10.20 5.21 -5.30
N LYS A 2 -8.87 5.12 -5.24
CA LYS A 2 -8.01 4.80 -6.38
C LYS A 2 -7.74 3.30 -6.40
N GLN A 3 -7.60 2.68 -7.58
CA GLN A 3 -7.25 1.26 -7.67
C GLN A 3 -5.82 1.03 -7.18
N VAL A 4 -5.55 -0.13 -6.58
CA VAL A 4 -4.21 -0.53 -6.15
C VAL A 4 -3.86 -1.88 -6.77
N VAL A 5 -2.64 -1.97 -7.31
CA VAL A 5 -2.08 -3.18 -7.92
C VAL A 5 -0.81 -3.61 -7.19
N ASP A 6 -0.50 -4.91 -7.21
CA ASP A 6 0.78 -5.43 -6.72
C ASP A 6 1.93 -5.18 -7.71
N GLY A 7 3.15 -5.61 -7.34
CA GLY A 7 4.34 -5.47 -8.20
C GLY A 7 4.29 -6.24 -9.53
N ASN A 8 3.33 -7.14 -9.72
CA ASN A 8 3.09 -7.84 -10.98
C ASN A 8 1.95 -7.20 -11.81
N GLY A 9 1.33 -6.12 -11.30
CA GLY A 9 0.20 -5.44 -11.94
C GLY A 9 -1.17 -6.07 -11.66
N SER A 10 -1.27 -7.03 -10.75
CA SER A 10 -2.56 -7.62 -10.35
C SER A 10 -3.28 -6.72 -9.37
N VAL A 11 -4.60 -6.52 -9.56
CA VAL A 11 -5.42 -5.70 -8.67
C VAL A 11 -5.54 -6.38 -7.31
N ILE A 12 -5.14 -5.66 -6.26
CA ILE A 12 -5.20 -6.14 -4.87
C ILE A 12 -6.24 -5.38 -4.03
N GLY A 13 -6.69 -4.22 -4.51
CA GLY A 13 -7.57 -3.40 -3.69
C GLY A 13 -7.75 -1.97 -4.16
N SER A 14 -8.03 -1.10 -3.20
CA SER A 14 -8.20 0.33 -3.43
C SER A 14 -7.61 1.17 -2.30
N PHE A 15 -7.21 2.40 -2.62
CA PHE A 15 -6.67 3.38 -1.69
C PHE A 15 -7.72 4.46 -1.39
N ASP A 16 -7.96 4.71 -0.11
CA ASP A 16 -8.97 5.67 0.38
C ASP A 16 -8.40 7.02 0.84
N GLY A 17 -7.07 7.16 0.89
CA GLY A 17 -6.38 8.35 1.39
C GLY A 17 -5.49 8.07 2.60
N GLU A 18 -5.75 6.98 3.33
CA GLU A 18 -4.94 6.55 4.48
C GLU A 18 -4.61 5.04 4.41
N PHE A 19 -5.53 4.22 3.90
CA PHE A 19 -5.38 2.78 3.85
C PHE A 19 -5.49 2.22 2.43
N VAL A 20 -4.73 1.17 2.18
CA VAL A 20 -5.03 0.22 1.11
C VAL A 20 -5.99 -0.82 1.67
N LEU A 21 -7.16 -0.94 1.07
CA LEU A 21 -8.21 -1.89 1.42
C LEU A 21 -8.28 -3.01 0.39
N ASN A 22 -8.39 -4.26 0.83
CA ASN A 22 -8.63 -5.40 -0.06
C ASN A 22 -10.06 -5.39 -0.63
N GLY A 23 -10.39 -6.36 -1.50
CA GLY A 23 -11.71 -6.47 -2.11
C GLY A 23 -12.88 -6.70 -1.13
N SER A 24 -12.60 -7.07 0.12
CA SER A 24 -13.59 -7.19 1.20
C SER A 24 -13.66 -5.96 2.11
N GLY A 25 -12.92 -4.89 1.80
CA GLY A 25 -12.87 -3.65 2.58
C GLY A 25 -11.98 -3.72 3.82
N SER A 26 -11.17 -4.78 3.99
CA SER A 26 -10.24 -4.88 5.13
C SER A 26 -8.90 -4.21 4.79
N PRO A 27 -8.29 -3.46 5.73
CA PRO A 27 -7.03 -2.77 5.48
C PRO A 27 -5.86 -3.74 5.44
N ILE A 28 -5.01 -3.60 4.42
CA ILE A 28 -3.80 -4.40 4.19
C ILE A 28 -2.51 -3.58 4.29
N TYR A 29 -2.59 -2.27 4.09
CA TYR A 29 -1.50 -1.32 4.35
C TYR A 29 -2.07 -0.03 4.93
N ARG A 30 -1.31 0.60 5.84
CA ARG A 30 -1.54 1.98 6.28
C ARG A 30 -0.46 2.86 5.67
N ILE A 31 -0.85 4.05 5.20
CA ILE A 31 0.05 5.07 4.67
C ILE A 31 -0.05 6.29 5.58
N ASP A 32 1.09 6.74 6.08
CA ASP A 32 1.21 7.95 6.89
C ASP A 32 2.21 8.90 6.22
N ILE A 33 1.70 9.98 5.61
CA ILE A 33 2.48 10.86 4.74
C ILE A 33 3.07 10.07 3.57
N ASN A 34 4.32 9.61 3.69
CA ASN A 34 5.05 8.80 2.74
C ASN A 34 5.46 7.45 3.33
N GLU A 35 5.15 7.15 4.59
CA GLU A 35 5.55 5.91 5.24
C GLU A 35 4.49 4.83 5.07
N VAL A 36 4.90 3.62 4.71
CA VAL A 36 4.01 2.47 4.51
C VAL A 36 4.18 1.50 5.67
N TYR A 37 3.06 1.11 6.27
CA TYR A 37 3.01 0.24 7.43
C TYR A 37 2.13 -0.98 7.19
N SER A 38 2.43 -2.05 7.93
CA SER A 38 1.51 -3.17 8.10
C SER A 38 0.32 -2.77 9.00
N THR A 39 -0.71 -3.63 9.03
CA THR A 39 -1.93 -3.40 9.83
C THR A 39 -2.02 -4.30 11.06
N ASP A 40 -1.12 -5.30 11.20
CA ASP A 40 -0.95 -6.06 12.43
C ASP A 40 -0.33 -5.20 13.53
N ILE A 41 -0.72 -5.46 14.79
CA ILE A 41 -0.15 -4.76 15.95
C ILE A 41 1.04 -5.56 16.50
N PRO A 42 2.22 -4.93 16.73
CA PRO A 42 2.53 -3.53 16.44
C PRO A 42 2.72 -3.30 14.93
N CYS A 43 2.24 -2.15 14.43
CA CYS A 43 2.37 -1.79 13.03
C CYS A 43 3.86 -1.71 12.64
N LYS A 44 4.26 -2.46 11.63
CA LYS A 44 5.66 -2.52 11.18
C LYS A 44 5.84 -1.58 10.01
N PHE A 45 6.90 -0.78 10.04
CA PHE A 45 7.34 -0.01 8.88
C PHE A 45 7.81 -0.98 7.77
N LEU A 46 7.26 -0.82 6.58
CA LEU A 46 7.49 -1.71 5.43
C LEU A 46 8.24 -1.01 4.30
N GLY A 47 8.23 0.31 4.25
CA GLY A 47 8.83 1.08 3.16
C GLY A 47 8.23 2.47 3.01
N GLU A 48 8.53 3.11 1.88
CA GLU A 48 8.09 4.47 1.58
C GLU A 48 7.27 4.54 0.29
N LEU A 49 6.33 5.47 0.23
CA LEU A 49 5.57 5.82 -0.96
C LEU A 49 6.35 6.86 -1.76
N GLU A 50 6.86 6.44 -2.91
CA GLU A 50 7.53 7.30 -3.90
C GLU A 50 6.56 7.58 -5.05
N GLY A 51 5.95 8.77 -5.02
CA GLY A 51 4.88 9.12 -5.95
C GLY A 51 3.65 8.24 -5.73
N ASN A 52 3.38 7.33 -6.67
CA ASN A 52 2.26 6.39 -6.59
C ASN A 52 2.69 4.96 -6.19
N SER A 53 3.99 4.68 -6.06
CA SER A 53 4.49 3.34 -5.81
C SER A 53 5.09 3.22 -4.42
N ALA A 54 4.65 2.22 -3.66
CA ALA A 54 5.23 1.88 -2.37
C ALA A 54 6.46 1.00 -2.58
N ILE A 55 7.62 1.50 -2.19
CA ILE A 55 8.92 0.84 -2.28
C ILE A 55 9.26 0.24 -0.92
N GLY A 56 9.37 -1.09 -0.87
CA GLY A 56 9.71 -1.81 0.34
C GLY A 56 11.17 -1.65 0.74
N LEU A 57 11.51 -2.03 1.97
CA LEU A 57 12.88 -1.91 2.52
C LEU A 57 13.99 -2.59 1.69
N SER A 58 13.63 -3.55 0.83
CA SER A 58 14.58 -4.22 -0.08
C SER A 58 14.49 -3.72 -1.53
N GLY A 59 13.80 -2.61 -1.79
CA GLY A 59 13.66 -1.98 -3.11
C GLY A 59 12.59 -2.60 -4.02
N GLN A 60 11.81 -3.56 -3.51
CA GLN A 60 10.69 -4.16 -4.24
C GLN A 60 9.46 -3.25 -4.20
N ILE A 61 8.62 -3.33 -5.24
CA ILE A 61 7.30 -2.70 -5.20
C ILE A 61 6.37 -3.52 -4.29
N LEU A 62 5.86 -2.90 -3.23
CA LEU A 62 4.82 -3.48 -2.38
C LEU A 62 3.45 -3.37 -3.07
N PHE A 63 3.17 -2.19 -3.62
CA PHE A 63 1.99 -1.91 -4.44
C PHE A 63 2.17 -0.60 -5.23
N THR A 64 1.30 -0.38 -6.21
CA THR A 64 1.17 0.90 -6.91
C THR A 64 -0.28 1.37 -6.92
N ILE A 65 -0.50 2.63 -6.59
CA ILE A 65 -1.78 3.31 -6.66
C ILE A 65 -1.98 3.79 -8.10
N ALA A 66 -3.05 3.34 -8.74
CA ALA A 66 -3.41 3.81 -10.08
C ALA A 66 -3.63 5.34 -10.04
N SER A 67 -3.05 6.04 -11.01
CA SER A 67 -3.11 7.50 -11.15
C SER A 67 -4.53 8.04 -11.26
#